data_AF-A0A8C1UWE7-F1
#
_entry.id   AF-A0A8C1UWE7-F1
#
_cell.length_a   1.000
_cell.length_b   1.000
_cell.length_c   1.000
_cell.angle_alpha   90.00
_cell.angle_beta   90.00
_cell.angle_gamma   90.00
#
_symmetry.space_group_name_H-M   'P 1'
#
loop_
_entity.id
_entity.type
_entity.pdbx_description
1 polymer ?
#
loop_
_entity_poly.entity_id
_entity_poly.type
_entity_poly.pdbx_seq_one_letter_code
_entity_poly.pdbx_strand_id
1 'polypeptide(L)'
;MSALISLRKRAQGEKPLAGAKVVGCTHITAQTAVLIETLVALGAQCRWTACNIYSTQNEVAAALAESGVSVFAWKGESEDDFWWCIDRCVNVEGWQANMILDDGGDLTHWVYKKYPSVFKKVRGIVEESVTGVHRLYQLSKAGKLCVPAMNVNDSVTKQKFDNLYCCRESILDGLKRTTDVMFGGKQVVVCGYGEVGKGCCSALKALGAIVCVTEIDPICALQALALIELYNAPEGRYKQDVYLLPKKMDEYVASLHLPNFDAHLTELSDEQAKYMGLNKNGPFKPNYYRYDRCSKTTHHDFDYVQYTHFYCNVV
;
A
#
# COMPACT_ATOMS: atom_id res chain seq x y z
N MET A 1 -2.77 -4.15 22.56
CA MET A 1 -3.05 -2.92 21.78
C MET A 1 -3.81 -1.90 22.64
N SER A 2 -3.09 -1.05 23.39
CA SER A 2 -3.67 -0.18 24.43
C SER A 2 -4.66 0.87 23.90
N ALA A 3 -4.43 1.41 22.71
CA ALA A 3 -5.31 2.41 22.09
C ALA A 3 -6.71 1.84 21.80
N LEU A 4 -6.79 0.66 21.17
CA LEU A 4 -8.06 -0.01 20.89
C LEU A 4 -8.83 -0.36 22.17
N ILE A 5 -8.13 -0.87 23.20
CA ILE A 5 -8.75 -1.14 24.50
C ILE A 5 -9.26 0.16 25.15
N SER A 6 -8.53 1.26 25.01
CA SER A 6 -8.96 2.56 25.51
C SER A 6 -10.18 3.09 24.76
N LEU A 7 -10.27 2.88 23.44
CA LEU A 7 -11.46 3.21 22.65
C LEU A 7 -12.68 2.39 23.10
N ARG A 8 -12.54 1.07 23.28
CA ARG A 8 -13.60 0.21 23.82
C ARG A 8 -14.09 0.72 25.20
N LYS A 9 -13.16 1.09 26.08
CA LYS A 9 -13.48 1.63 27.42
C LYS A 9 -14.15 3.00 27.35
N ARG A 10 -13.70 3.89 26.47
CA ARG A 10 -14.29 5.24 26.35
C ARG A 10 -15.70 5.21 25.77
N ALA A 11 -15.98 4.28 24.88
CA ALA A 11 -17.30 4.09 24.32
C ALA A 11 -18.27 3.35 25.26
N GLN A 12 -17.97 3.17 26.55
CA GLN A 12 -18.80 2.42 27.50
C GLN A 12 -20.27 2.88 27.47
N GLY A 13 -21.14 2.05 26.88
CA GLY A 13 -22.58 2.30 26.69
C GLY A 13 -22.94 2.93 25.34
N GLU A 14 -22.03 3.68 24.72
CA GLU A 14 -22.22 4.27 23.40
C GLU A 14 -21.86 3.28 22.28
N LYS A 15 -22.68 3.23 21.23
CA LYS A 15 -22.45 2.41 20.05
C LYS A 15 -22.26 3.32 18.83
N PRO A 16 -21.12 4.01 18.71
CA PRO A 16 -20.91 5.00 17.64
C PRO A 16 -20.93 4.40 16.24
N LEU A 17 -20.71 3.09 16.12
CA LEU A 17 -20.82 2.34 14.87
C LEU A 17 -22.13 1.56 14.76
N ALA A 18 -23.15 1.85 15.58
CA ALA A 18 -24.46 1.23 15.46
C ALA A 18 -25.02 1.42 14.05
N GLY A 19 -25.36 0.31 13.40
CA GLY A 19 -25.85 0.27 12.03
C GLY A 19 -24.75 0.34 10.95
N ALA A 20 -23.48 0.44 11.34
CA ALA A 20 -22.37 0.25 10.41
C ALA A 20 -22.29 -1.23 10.00
N LYS A 21 -22.19 -1.46 8.69
CA LYS A 21 -22.02 -2.76 8.03
C LYS A 21 -20.70 -2.69 7.29
N VAL A 22 -19.64 -3.06 8.00
CA VAL A 22 -18.25 -2.92 7.56
C VAL A 22 -17.83 -4.19 6.84
N VAL A 23 -17.32 -4.03 5.62
CA VAL A 23 -16.51 -5.07 4.98
C VAL A 23 -15.05 -4.67 5.09
N GLY A 24 -14.24 -5.56 5.68
CA GLY A 24 -12.81 -5.38 5.85
C GLY A 24 -12.00 -6.30 4.94
N CYS A 25 -10.94 -5.77 4.34
CA CYS A 25 -9.95 -6.52 3.56
C CYS A 25 -8.57 -6.11 4.02
N THR A 26 -8.02 -6.85 4.96
CA THR A 26 -6.70 -6.61 5.57
C THR A 26 -6.04 -7.93 5.91
N HIS A 27 -4.76 -7.94 6.28
CA HIS A 27 -4.13 -9.14 6.81
C HIS A 27 -4.92 -9.70 8.00
N ILE A 28 -5.17 -11.01 8.05
CA ILE A 28 -5.89 -11.64 9.17
C ILE A 28 -4.88 -12.17 10.18
N THR A 29 -4.63 -11.35 11.20
CA THR A 29 -3.67 -11.61 12.27
C THR A 29 -4.30 -11.34 13.63
N ALA A 30 -3.64 -11.76 14.71
CA ALA A 30 -4.09 -11.48 16.08
C ALA A 30 -4.34 -9.97 16.32
N GLN A 31 -3.56 -9.09 15.70
CA GLN A 31 -3.72 -7.63 15.77
C GLN A 31 -5.02 -7.19 15.08
N THR A 32 -5.30 -7.72 13.89
CA THR A 32 -6.54 -7.46 13.15
C THR A 32 -7.75 -7.99 13.90
N ALA A 33 -7.64 -9.15 14.58
CA ALA A 33 -8.74 -9.65 15.40
C ALA A 33 -9.14 -8.67 16.50
N VAL A 34 -8.17 -8.05 17.17
CA VAL A 34 -8.44 -7.00 18.17
C VAL A 34 -9.08 -5.77 17.54
N LEU A 35 -8.72 -5.40 16.30
CA LEU A 35 -9.43 -4.35 15.55
C LEU A 35 -10.88 -4.74 15.29
N ILE A 36 -11.13 -5.91 14.70
CA ILE A 36 -12.47 -6.39 14.33
C ILE A 36 -13.38 -6.43 15.55
N GLU A 37 -12.94 -7.08 16.63
CA GLU A 37 -13.67 -7.12 17.89
C GLU A 37 -13.92 -5.72 18.47
N THR A 38 -13.00 -4.77 18.26
CA THR A 38 -13.21 -3.37 18.68
C THR A 38 -14.34 -2.75 17.88
N LEU A 39 -14.38 -2.94 16.56
CA LEU A 39 -15.46 -2.43 15.72
C LEU A 39 -16.81 -3.03 16.12
N VAL A 40 -16.84 -4.34 16.39
CA VAL A 40 -18.04 -5.03 16.90
C VAL A 40 -18.46 -4.48 18.27
N ALA A 41 -17.51 -4.28 19.19
CA ALA A 41 -17.78 -3.69 20.50
C ALA A 41 -18.34 -2.25 20.38
N LEU A 42 -17.94 -1.49 19.36
CA LEU A 42 -18.44 -0.16 19.04
C LEU A 42 -19.80 -0.17 18.30
N GLY A 43 -20.34 -1.35 17.96
CA GLY A 43 -21.69 -1.54 17.40
C GLY A 43 -21.74 -1.89 15.91
N ALA A 44 -20.60 -2.08 15.25
CA ALA A 44 -20.56 -2.47 13.84
C ALA A 44 -20.89 -3.95 13.63
N GLN A 45 -21.50 -4.26 12.50
CA GLN A 45 -21.52 -5.61 11.93
C GLN A 45 -20.35 -5.73 10.97
N CYS A 46 -19.51 -6.76 11.15
CA CYS A 46 -18.28 -6.93 10.37
C CYS A 46 -18.32 -8.22 9.54
N ARG A 47 -17.81 -8.12 8.32
CA ARG A 47 -17.44 -9.26 7.47
C ARG A 47 -16.01 -9.03 6.99
N TRP A 48 -15.18 -10.07 6.97
CA TRP A 48 -13.74 -9.89 6.75
C TRP A 48 -13.14 -10.91 5.78
N THR A 49 -12.15 -10.46 5.02
CA THR A 49 -11.33 -11.25 4.10
C THR A 49 -9.87 -10.81 4.22
N ALA A 50 -8.94 -11.67 3.80
CA ALA A 50 -7.53 -11.32 3.73
C ALA A 50 -7.24 -10.39 2.54
N CYS A 51 -6.24 -9.51 2.66
CA CYS A 51 -5.67 -8.75 1.53
C CYS A 51 -4.42 -9.43 0.91
N ASN A 52 -4.01 -10.58 1.44
CA ASN A 52 -2.90 -11.37 0.90
C ASN A 52 -3.04 -12.85 1.26
N ILE A 53 -2.86 -13.72 0.25
CA ILE A 53 -3.05 -15.17 0.32
C ILE A 53 -2.21 -15.90 1.37
N TYR A 54 -1.09 -15.33 1.84
CA TYR A 54 -0.20 -15.96 2.83
C TYR A 54 -0.24 -15.32 4.21
N SER A 55 -0.98 -14.22 4.36
CA SER A 55 -0.94 -13.40 5.57
C SER A 55 -1.87 -13.86 6.68
N THR A 56 -2.82 -14.75 6.37
CA THR A 56 -3.79 -15.26 7.33
C THR A 56 -3.12 -16.15 8.39
N GLN A 57 -3.42 -15.90 9.66
CA GLN A 57 -3.20 -16.82 10.77
C GLN A 57 -4.48 -17.64 10.93
N ASN A 58 -4.45 -18.93 10.56
CA ASN A 58 -5.64 -19.78 10.48
C ASN A 58 -6.36 -19.90 11.83
N GLU A 59 -5.59 -20.03 12.91
CA GLU A 59 -6.09 -20.07 14.28
C GLU A 59 -6.84 -18.78 14.66
N VAL A 60 -6.41 -17.63 14.13
CA VAL A 60 -7.07 -16.34 14.37
C VAL A 60 -8.35 -16.23 13.54
N ALA A 61 -8.31 -16.63 12.28
CA ALA A 61 -9.50 -16.68 11.43
C ALA A 61 -10.58 -17.59 12.05
N ALA A 62 -10.18 -18.75 12.58
CA ALA A 62 -11.06 -19.67 13.29
C ALA A 62 -11.66 -19.06 14.55
N ALA A 63 -10.85 -18.40 15.40
CA ALA A 63 -11.34 -17.75 16.61
C ALA A 63 -12.34 -16.60 16.30
N LEU A 64 -12.09 -15.82 15.24
CA LEU A 64 -13.03 -14.80 14.79
C LEU A 64 -14.34 -15.40 14.28
N ALA A 65 -14.27 -16.48 13.51
CA ALA A 65 -15.46 -17.20 13.03
C ALA A 65 -16.29 -17.77 14.19
N GLU A 66 -15.64 -18.38 15.20
CA GLU A 66 -16.27 -18.89 16.41
C GLU A 66 -16.96 -17.76 17.23
N SER A 67 -16.37 -16.56 17.23
CA SER A 67 -16.98 -15.37 17.87
C SER A 67 -18.21 -14.82 17.13
N GLY A 68 -18.56 -15.39 15.97
CA GLY A 68 -19.73 -15.01 15.16
C GLY A 68 -19.43 -13.96 14.08
N VAL A 69 -18.17 -13.57 13.88
CA VAL A 69 -17.78 -12.70 12.75
C VAL A 69 -17.69 -13.55 11.48
N SER A 70 -18.31 -13.10 10.38
CA SER A 70 -18.14 -13.78 9.09
C SER A 70 -16.75 -13.49 8.52
N VAL A 71 -15.85 -14.47 8.58
CA VAL A 71 -14.49 -14.40 8.04
C VAL A 71 -14.35 -15.40 6.90
N PHE A 72 -13.83 -14.93 5.76
CA PHE A 72 -13.53 -15.75 4.58
C PHE A 72 -12.05 -15.56 4.27
N ALA A 73 -11.21 -16.40 4.86
CA ALA A 73 -9.77 -16.44 4.55
C ALA A 73 -9.12 -17.67 5.15
N TRP A 74 -8.00 -18.11 4.56
CA TRP A 74 -7.06 -19.06 5.12
C TRP A 74 -5.66 -18.83 4.55
N LYS A 75 -4.64 -19.36 5.21
CA LYS A 75 -3.27 -19.27 4.72
C LYS A 75 -3.09 -20.20 3.52
N GLY A 76 -2.53 -19.67 2.43
CA GLY A 76 -2.30 -20.40 1.19
C GLY A 76 -3.54 -20.50 0.30
N GLU A 77 -4.39 -19.47 0.31
CA GLU A 77 -5.47 -19.31 -0.68
C GLU A 77 -4.91 -19.37 -2.12
N SER A 78 -5.69 -19.93 -3.05
CA SER A 78 -5.46 -19.69 -4.48
C SER A 78 -5.89 -18.27 -4.86
N GLU A 79 -5.46 -17.76 -6.01
CA GLU A 79 -5.91 -16.44 -6.49
C GLU A 79 -7.43 -16.40 -6.71
N ASP A 80 -8.02 -17.50 -7.19
CA ASP A 80 -9.47 -17.61 -7.38
C ASP A 80 -10.21 -17.57 -6.03
N ASP A 81 -9.68 -18.28 -5.02
CA ASP A 81 -10.23 -18.27 -3.66
C ASP A 81 -10.14 -16.88 -3.03
N PHE A 82 -9.04 -16.16 -3.24
CA PHE A 82 -8.86 -14.80 -2.74
C PHE A 82 -9.98 -13.86 -3.23
N TRP A 83 -10.24 -13.86 -4.54
CA TRP A 83 -11.32 -13.06 -5.10
C TRP A 83 -12.71 -13.56 -4.69
N TRP A 84 -12.87 -14.87 -4.52
CA TRP A 84 -14.09 -15.46 -3.99
C TRP A 84 -14.36 -15.00 -2.54
N CYS A 85 -13.34 -14.94 -1.69
CA CYS A 85 -13.44 -14.46 -0.31
C CYS A 85 -13.91 -13.00 -0.25
N ILE A 86 -13.35 -12.12 -1.10
CA ILE A 86 -13.81 -10.74 -1.24
C ILE A 86 -15.28 -10.70 -1.69
N ASP A 87 -15.65 -11.50 -2.69
CA ASP A 87 -17.03 -11.57 -3.21
C ASP A 87 -18.03 -12.00 -2.11
N ARG A 88 -17.69 -13.02 -1.32
CA ARG A 88 -18.53 -13.55 -0.23
C ARG A 88 -18.74 -12.55 0.92
N CYS A 89 -17.79 -11.65 1.11
CA CYS A 89 -17.93 -10.56 2.05
C CYS A 89 -18.97 -9.52 1.60
N VAL A 90 -19.06 -9.26 0.29
CA VAL A 90 -19.88 -8.18 -0.29
C VAL A 90 -21.26 -8.66 -0.73
N ASN A 91 -21.33 -9.83 -1.35
CA ASN A 91 -22.51 -10.38 -2.02
C ASN A 91 -23.36 -11.22 -1.07
N VAL A 92 -24.20 -10.56 -0.29
CA VAL A 92 -25.03 -11.22 0.74
C VAL A 92 -26.47 -10.77 0.61
N GLU A 93 -27.39 -11.73 0.56
CA GLU A 93 -28.81 -11.44 0.52
C GLU A 93 -29.26 -10.80 1.85
N GLY A 94 -30.03 -9.71 1.76
CA GLY A 94 -30.52 -8.98 2.95
C GLY A 94 -29.45 -8.19 3.73
N TRP A 95 -28.17 -8.25 3.33
CA TRP A 95 -27.08 -7.53 3.98
C TRP A 95 -26.27 -6.73 2.98
N GLN A 96 -26.30 -5.40 3.11
CA GLN A 96 -25.57 -4.49 2.24
C GLN A 96 -24.51 -3.73 3.04
N ALA A 97 -23.26 -3.84 2.60
CA ALA A 97 -22.14 -3.08 3.14
C ALA A 97 -22.42 -1.57 3.02
N ASN A 98 -22.06 -0.82 4.05
CA ASN A 98 -22.12 0.65 4.03
C ASN A 98 -20.80 1.32 4.43
N MET A 99 -19.75 0.55 4.73
CA MET A 99 -18.40 1.02 5.03
C MET A 99 -17.38 0.02 4.48
N ILE A 100 -16.25 0.53 3.97
CA ILE A 100 -15.12 -0.27 3.51
C ILE A 100 -13.91 0.07 4.37
N LEU A 101 -13.20 -0.97 4.82
CA LEU A 101 -11.88 -0.87 5.43
C LEU A 101 -10.92 -1.74 4.61
N ASP A 102 -9.90 -1.13 4.02
CA ASP A 102 -9.10 -1.74 2.97
C ASP A 102 -7.60 -1.53 3.22
N ASP A 103 -6.82 -2.49 2.78
CA ASP A 103 -5.36 -2.51 2.85
C ASP A 103 -4.85 -3.06 1.52
N GLY A 104 -4.44 -2.15 0.63
CA GLY A 104 -3.97 -2.45 -0.73
C GLY A 104 -4.96 -2.01 -1.82
N GLY A 105 -6.23 -1.81 -1.46
CA GLY A 105 -7.27 -1.28 -2.33
C GLY A 105 -8.00 -2.33 -3.17
N ASP A 106 -7.83 -3.62 -2.91
CA ASP A 106 -8.45 -4.70 -3.71
C ASP A 106 -9.95 -4.83 -3.45
N LEU A 107 -10.40 -4.68 -2.21
CA LEU A 107 -11.83 -4.70 -1.88
C LEU A 107 -12.55 -3.50 -2.49
N THR A 108 -11.98 -2.30 -2.34
CA THR A 108 -12.50 -1.08 -2.95
C THR A 108 -12.63 -1.24 -4.45
N HIS A 109 -11.60 -1.80 -5.07
CA HIS A 109 -11.60 -2.06 -6.50
C HIS A 109 -12.70 -3.05 -6.91
N TRP A 110 -12.83 -4.16 -6.19
CA TRP A 110 -13.83 -5.19 -6.45
C TRP A 110 -15.25 -4.64 -6.36
N VAL A 111 -15.55 -3.91 -5.27
CA VAL A 111 -16.86 -3.27 -5.04
C VAL A 111 -17.14 -2.22 -6.12
N TYR A 112 -16.15 -1.38 -6.47
CA TYR A 112 -16.27 -0.38 -7.53
C TYR A 112 -16.68 -1.01 -8.87
N LYS A 113 -16.10 -2.17 -9.22
CA LYS A 113 -16.34 -2.82 -10.51
C LYS A 113 -17.54 -3.74 -10.57
N LYS A 114 -17.63 -4.70 -9.66
CA LYS A 114 -18.70 -5.72 -9.68
C LYS A 114 -19.99 -5.22 -9.05
N TYR A 115 -19.90 -4.31 -8.07
CA TYR A 115 -21.04 -3.87 -7.27
C TYR A 115 -21.19 -2.34 -7.27
N PRO A 116 -21.32 -1.69 -8.45
CA PRO A 116 -21.38 -0.23 -8.53
C PRO A 116 -22.58 0.37 -7.77
N SER A 117 -23.66 -0.39 -7.60
CA SER A 117 -24.82 0.01 -6.77
C SER A 117 -24.50 0.02 -5.28
N VAL A 118 -23.66 -0.91 -4.80
CA VAL A 118 -23.14 -0.92 -3.42
C VAL A 118 -22.12 0.20 -3.25
N PHE A 119 -21.19 0.35 -4.19
CA PHE A 119 -20.15 1.40 -4.14
C PHE A 119 -20.73 2.82 -4.00
N LYS A 120 -21.86 3.11 -4.65
CA LYS A 120 -22.56 4.41 -4.52
C LYS A 120 -23.27 4.60 -3.18
N LYS A 121 -23.52 3.52 -2.44
CA LYS A 121 -24.27 3.52 -1.17
C LYS A 121 -23.38 3.40 0.07
N VAL A 122 -22.11 3.03 -0.08
CA VAL A 122 -21.18 3.09 1.04
C VAL A 122 -21.01 4.54 1.50
N ARG A 123 -20.87 4.74 2.81
CA ARG A 123 -20.72 6.06 3.43
C ARG A 123 -19.29 6.54 3.43
N GLY A 124 -18.33 5.61 3.38
CA GLY A 124 -16.92 5.95 3.29
C GLY A 124 -16.01 4.74 3.18
N ILE A 125 -14.77 5.03 2.81
CA ILE A 125 -13.67 4.07 2.66
C ILE A 125 -12.54 4.48 3.60
N VAL A 126 -11.91 3.53 4.26
CA VAL A 126 -10.70 3.73 5.05
C VAL A 126 -9.60 2.89 4.40
N GLU A 127 -8.46 3.50 4.07
CA GLU A 127 -7.36 2.82 3.41
C GLU A 127 -6.04 3.06 4.13
N GLU A 128 -5.32 1.97 4.40
CA GLU A 128 -4.14 1.94 5.26
C GLU A 128 -2.81 1.93 4.50
N SER A 129 -2.78 1.46 3.24
CA SER A 129 -1.54 1.25 2.50
C SER A 129 -1.20 2.39 1.53
N VAL A 130 0.08 2.55 1.22
CA VAL A 130 0.55 3.46 0.16
C VAL A 130 -0.12 3.10 -1.18
N THR A 131 -0.18 1.81 -1.51
CA THR A 131 -0.70 1.29 -2.78
C THR A 131 -2.20 1.54 -2.94
N GLY A 132 -3.00 1.27 -1.91
CA GLY A 132 -4.43 1.49 -1.96
C GLY A 132 -4.77 2.98 -1.94
N VAL A 133 -4.05 3.79 -1.15
CA VAL A 133 -4.21 5.26 -1.16
C VAL A 133 -3.97 5.81 -2.56
N HIS A 134 -2.95 5.29 -3.24
CA HIS A 134 -2.68 5.65 -4.63
C HIS A 134 -3.87 5.36 -5.56
N ARG A 135 -4.48 4.17 -5.44
CA ARG A 135 -5.64 3.76 -6.24
C ARG A 135 -6.86 4.66 -5.96
N LEU A 136 -7.12 4.99 -4.69
CA LEU A 136 -8.21 5.91 -4.30
C LEU A 136 -8.03 7.29 -4.90
N TYR A 137 -6.81 7.78 -4.83
CA TYR A 137 -6.43 9.02 -5.47
C TYR A 137 -6.73 8.96 -6.97
N GLN A 138 -6.30 7.92 -7.68
CA GLN A 138 -6.56 7.75 -9.13
C GLN A 138 -8.06 7.86 -9.44
N LEU A 139 -8.90 7.18 -8.65
CA LEU A 139 -10.36 7.27 -8.76
C LEU A 139 -10.85 8.71 -8.53
N SER A 140 -10.33 9.42 -7.53
CA SER A 140 -10.70 10.81 -7.24
C SER A 140 -10.40 11.74 -8.42
N LYS A 141 -9.19 11.67 -8.96
CA LYS A 141 -8.77 12.51 -10.10
C LYS A 141 -9.55 12.24 -11.38
N ALA A 142 -9.94 10.99 -11.58
CA ALA A 142 -10.77 10.60 -12.70
C ALA A 142 -12.26 10.94 -12.50
N GLY A 143 -12.65 11.58 -11.37
CA GLY A 143 -14.04 11.87 -11.03
C GLY A 143 -14.89 10.62 -10.76
N LYS A 144 -14.23 9.49 -10.46
CA LYS A 144 -14.86 8.16 -10.27
C LYS A 144 -15.05 7.76 -8.81
N LEU A 145 -14.38 8.44 -7.88
CA LEU A 145 -14.58 8.25 -6.43
C LEU A 145 -15.86 8.95 -5.99
N CYS A 146 -16.94 8.19 -5.77
CA CYS A 146 -18.26 8.75 -5.44
C CYS A 146 -18.54 8.85 -3.93
N VAL A 147 -17.60 8.45 -3.08
CA VAL A 147 -17.73 8.40 -1.62
C VAL A 147 -16.46 8.95 -0.97
N PRO A 148 -16.53 9.55 0.23
CA PRO A 148 -15.34 10.03 0.91
C PRO A 148 -14.41 8.86 1.27
N ALA A 149 -13.11 9.09 1.19
CA ALA A 149 -12.09 8.11 1.59
C ALA A 149 -11.08 8.74 2.56
N MET A 150 -10.75 8.01 3.63
CA MET A 150 -9.73 8.40 4.60
C MET A 150 -8.41 7.71 4.28
N ASN A 151 -7.38 8.52 4.02
CA ASN A 151 -6.00 8.09 3.90
C ASN A 151 -5.39 7.95 5.31
N VAL A 152 -5.38 6.73 5.85
CA VAL A 152 -4.76 6.42 7.14
C VAL A 152 -3.25 6.27 7.00
N ASN A 153 -2.78 5.84 5.83
CA ASN A 153 -1.36 5.67 5.54
C ASN A 153 -0.54 6.92 5.86
N ASP A 154 -1.01 8.10 5.46
CA ASP A 154 -0.28 9.36 5.60
C ASP A 154 -0.40 10.00 7.00
N SER A 155 -1.06 9.33 7.93
CA SER A 155 -0.96 9.74 9.34
C SER A 155 0.48 9.55 9.82
N VAL A 156 1.00 10.55 10.55
CA VAL A 156 2.38 10.53 11.04
C VAL A 156 2.66 9.29 11.86
N THR A 157 1.69 8.88 12.69
CA THR A 157 1.80 7.68 13.51
C THR A 157 1.86 6.40 12.68
N LYS A 158 1.14 6.32 11.55
CA LYS A 158 1.25 5.16 10.66
C LYS A 158 2.58 5.15 9.96
N GLN A 159 2.96 6.23 9.27
CA GLN A 159 4.23 6.26 8.51
C GLN A 159 5.45 6.01 9.40
N LYS A 160 5.50 6.62 10.60
CA LYS A 160 6.68 6.55 11.47
C LYS A 160 6.74 5.32 12.35
N PHE A 161 5.61 4.68 12.66
CA PHE A 161 5.63 3.48 13.49
C PHE A 161 5.45 2.23 12.66
N ASP A 162 4.43 2.19 11.81
CA ASP A 162 4.13 1.01 11.02
C ASP A 162 5.20 0.80 9.94
N ASN A 163 5.31 1.73 8.98
CA ASN A 163 6.24 1.54 7.86
C ASN A 163 7.70 1.47 8.32
N LEU A 164 8.10 2.25 9.32
CA LEU A 164 9.49 2.32 9.77
C LEU A 164 9.81 1.28 10.85
N TYR A 165 9.17 1.37 12.02
CA TYR A 165 9.53 0.54 13.16
C TYR A 165 9.02 -0.89 13.03
N CYS A 166 7.78 -1.13 12.55
CA CYS A 166 7.31 -2.50 12.38
C CYS A 166 8.15 -3.25 11.35
N CYS A 167 8.52 -2.63 10.21
CA CYS A 167 9.42 -3.25 9.24
C CYS A 167 10.82 -3.51 9.79
N ARG A 168 11.34 -2.64 10.67
CA ARG A 168 12.61 -2.88 11.38
C ARG A 168 12.56 -4.15 12.23
N GLU A 169 11.44 -4.42 12.89
CA GLU A 169 11.29 -5.63 13.71
C GLU A 169 10.99 -6.87 12.84
N SER A 170 10.08 -6.75 11.87
CA SER A 170 9.52 -7.90 11.16
C SER A 170 10.40 -8.46 10.05
N ILE A 171 11.28 -7.65 9.44
CA ILE A 171 12.17 -8.12 8.36
C ILE A 171 13.10 -9.24 8.82
N LEU A 172 13.69 -9.08 10.00
CA LEU A 172 14.62 -10.07 10.55
C LEU A 172 13.88 -11.33 10.98
N ASP A 173 12.70 -11.18 11.57
CA ASP A 173 11.85 -12.29 11.96
C ASP A 173 11.44 -13.12 10.73
N GLY A 174 10.93 -12.46 9.68
CA GLY A 174 10.53 -13.12 8.44
C GLY A 174 11.68 -13.86 7.75
N LEU A 175 12.82 -13.19 7.57
CA LEU A 175 13.97 -13.81 6.89
C LEU A 175 14.57 -14.95 7.71
N LYS A 176 14.70 -14.80 9.04
CA LYS A 176 15.24 -15.85 9.90
C LYS A 176 14.34 -17.07 9.93
N ARG A 177 13.02 -16.91 10.14
CA ARG A 177 12.08 -18.04 10.13
C ARG A 177 12.07 -18.81 8.82
N THR A 178 12.34 -18.13 7.71
CA THR A 178 12.27 -18.74 6.38
C THR A 178 13.57 -19.44 6.00
N THR A 179 14.72 -18.91 6.43
CA THR A 179 16.02 -19.29 5.85
C THR A 179 17.07 -19.70 6.88
N ASP A 180 16.87 -19.40 8.16
CA ASP A 180 17.83 -19.60 9.26
C ASP A 180 19.24 -19.04 8.99
N VAL A 181 19.40 -18.11 8.05
CA VAL A 181 20.71 -17.57 7.69
C VAL A 181 21.29 -16.65 8.76
N MET A 182 22.63 -16.69 8.88
CA MET A 182 23.40 -15.72 9.63
C MET A 182 23.57 -14.43 8.83
N PHE A 183 23.25 -13.27 9.39
CA PHE A 183 23.37 -11.98 8.70
C PHE A 183 24.74 -11.29 8.87
N GLY A 184 25.45 -11.59 9.97
CA GLY A 184 26.76 -10.98 10.23
C GLY A 184 27.74 -11.22 9.08
N GLY A 185 28.30 -10.14 8.53
CA GLY A 185 29.21 -10.16 7.40
C GLY A 185 28.57 -10.41 6.03
N LYS A 186 27.27 -10.68 5.93
CA LYS A 186 26.60 -10.84 4.63
C LYS A 186 26.38 -9.49 3.97
N GLN A 187 26.54 -9.46 2.65
CA GLN A 187 26.10 -8.34 1.82
C GLN A 187 24.60 -8.44 1.59
N VAL A 188 23.88 -7.36 1.89
CA VAL A 188 22.43 -7.26 1.68
C VAL A 188 22.14 -6.01 0.91
N VAL A 189 21.46 -6.16 -0.23
CA VAL A 189 20.98 -5.04 -1.03
C VAL A 189 19.55 -4.72 -0.59
N VAL A 190 19.32 -3.49 -0.15
CA VAL A 190 17.99 -2.94 0.09
C VAL A 190 17.72 -1.94 -1.02
N CYS A 191 16.83 -2.29 -1.92
CA CYS A 191 16.37 -1.34 -2.91
C CYS A 191 15.35 -0.40 -2.23
N GLY A 192 15.36 0.89 -2.56
CA GLY A 192 14.49 1.92 -1.98
C GLY A 192 14.79 2.33 -0.54
N TYR A 193 14.87 3.65 -0.28
CA TYR A 193 15.18 4.20 1.05
C TYR A 193 14.07 5.08 1.64
N GLY A 194 12.81 4.71 1.35
CA GLY A 194 11.62 5.22 2.03
C GLY A 194 11.54 4.77 3.50
N GLU A 195 10.40 4.97 4.18
CA GLU A 195 10.28 4.61 5.60
C GLU A 195 10.47 3.10 5.85
N VAL A 196 9.95 2.25 4.97
CA VAL A 196 10.17 0.78 4.99
C VAL A 196 11.66 0.44 4.82
N GLY A 197 12.29 1.00 3.78
CA GLY A 197 13.70 0.75 3.48
C GLY A 197 14.63 1.16 4.62
N LYS A 198 14.38 2.32 5.24
CA LYS A 198 15.11 2.80 6.43
C LYS A 198 14.98 1.82 7.60
N GLY A 199 13.78 1.31 7.85
CA GLY A 199 13.52 0.32 8.89
C GLY A 199 14.32 -0.96 8.65
N CYS A 200 14.23 -1.50 7.43
CA CYS A 200 14.95 -2.70 7.03
C CYS A 200 16.48 -2.53 7.14
N CYS A 201 17.02 -1.43 6.62
CA CYS A 201 18.45 -1.13 6.68
C CYS A 201 18.97 -1.04 8.12
N SER A 202 18.21 -0.36 8.99
CA SER A 202 18.57 -0.23 10.41
C SER A 202 18.65 -1.59 11.10
N ALA A 203 17.70 -2.50 10.82
CA ALA A 203 17.68 -3.83 11.41
C ALA A 203 18.85 -4.71 10.94
N LEU A 204 19.06 -4.75 9.62
CA LEU A 204 20.09 -5.57 8.99
C LEU A 204 21.50 -5.11 9.40
N LYS A 205 21.73 -3.79 9.43
CA LYS A 205 23.01 -3.21 9.89
C LYS A 205 23.29 -3.56 11.36
N ALA A 206 22.27 -3.56 12.22
CA ALA A 206 22.42 -3.93 13.64
C ALA A 206 22.84 -5.40 13.85
N LEU A 207 22.55 -6.29 12.91
CA LEU A 207 23.05 -7.68 12.91
C LEU A 207 24.44 -7.85 12.29
N GLY A 208 25.10 -6.75 11.92
CA GLY A 208 26.43 -6.78 11.29
C GLY A 208 26.42 -7.13 9.81
N ALA A 209 25.27 -7.03 9.13
CA ALA A 209 25.23 -7.12 7.67
C ALA A 209 25.87 -5.88 7.02
N ILE A 210 26.50 -6.09 5.87
CA ILE A 210 26.99 -5.03 4.99
C ILE A 210 25.80 -4.62 4.12
N VAL A 211 25.12 -3.54 4.52
CA VAL A 211 23.91 -3.07 3.83
C VAL A 211 24.29 -2.11 2.71
N CYS A 212 23.97 -2.49 1.48
CA CYS A 212 24.01 -1.62 0.31
C CYS A 212 22.59 -1.12 0.03
N VAL A 213 22.42 0.18 -0.07
CA VAL A 213 21.13 0.77 -0.44
C VAL A 213 21.18 1.14 -1.91
N THR A 214 20.17 0.73 -2.67
CA THR A 214 19.96 1.28 -3.99
C THR A 214 18.83 2.29 -3.95
N GLU A 215 19.11 3.48 -4.45
CA GLU A 215 18.11 4.52 -4.64
C GLU A 215 18.22 5.04 -6.06
N ILE A 216 17.14 5.64 -6.43
CA ILE A 216 16.86 6.36 -7.63
C ILE A 216 17.52 7.73 -7.45
N ASP A 217 18.61 8.04 -8.15
CA ASP A 217 19.02 9.44 -8.36
C ASP A 217 18.61 9.87 -9.77
N PRO A 218 17.37 10.33 -9.95
CA PRO A 218 16.88 10.72 -11.25
C PRO A 218 17.30 12.16 -11.57
N ILE A 219 17.94 12.90 -10.65
CA ILE A 219 17.99 14.37 -10.71
C ILE A 219 18.69 14.85 -11.97
N CYS A 220 19.88 14.33 -12.28
CA CYS A 220 20.64 14.74 -13.46
C CYS A 220 19.89 14.42 -14.78
N ALA A 221 19.25 13.25 -14.86
CA ALA A 221 18.48 12.85 -16.03
C ALA A 221 17.18 13.65 -16.17
N LEU A 222 16.48 13.94 -15.06
CA LEU A 222 15.31 14.82 -15.04
C LEU A 222 15.68 16.24 -15.45
N GLN A 223 16.82 16.76 -14.99
CA GLN A 223 17.32 18.09 -15.39
C GLN A 223 17.64 18.14 -16.89
N ALA A 224 18.33 17.13 -17.41
CA ALA A 224 18.62 17.04 -18.85
C ALA A 224 17.33 16.97 -19.69
N LEU A 225 16.36 16.14 -19.30
CA LEU A 225 15.08 16.05 -20.00
C LEU A 225 14.25 17.32 -19.88
N ALA A 226 14.26 18.00 -18.74
CA ALA A 226 13.60 19.29 -18.57
C ALA A 226 14.18 20.34 -19.52
N LEU A 227 15.49 20.38 -19.68
CA LEU A 227 16.15 21.26 -20.65
C LEU A 227 15.79 20.90 -22.09
N ILE A 228 15.78 19.61 -22.44
CA ILE A 228 15.37 19.14 -23.77
C ILE A 228 13.93 19.55 -24.08
N GLU A 229 13.00 19.40 -23.13
CA GLU A 229 11.59 19.81 -23.30
C GLU A 229 11.45 21.31 -23.47
N LEU A 230 12.09 22.11 -22.60
CA LEU A 230 12.00 23.57 -22.66
C LEU A 230 12.64 24.15 -23.93
N TYR A 231 13.77 23.60 -24.37
CA TYR A 231 14.49 24.08 -25.56
C TYR A 231 13.74 23.77 -26.86
N ASN A 232 13.11 22.60 -26.95
CA ASN A 232 12.40 22.16 -28.16
C ASN A 232 10.91 22.50 -28.16
N ALA A 233 10.39 23.08 -27.08
CA ALA A 233 9.00 23.48 -26.99
C ALA A 233 8.64 24.54 -28.06
N PRO A 234 7.50 24.40 -28.77
CA PRO A 234 7.05 25.44 -29.67
C PRO A 234 6.77 26.74 -28.92
N GLU A 235 6.98 27.85 -29.60
CA GLU A 235 6.80 29.19 -29.04
C GLU A 235 5.38 29.35 -28.47
N GLY A 236 5.29 29.88 -27.25
CA GLY A 236 4.02 30.04 -26.52
C GLY A 236 3.50 28.82 -25.76
N ARG A 237 4.16 27.64 -25.83
CA ARG A 237 3.79 26.46 -25.01
C ARG A 237 3.94 26.70 -23.52
N TYR A 238 5.02 27.38 -23.12
CA TYR A 238 5.31 27.73 -21.72
C TYR A 238 5.21 29.24 -21.54
N LYS A 239 4.55 29.67 -20.47
CA LYS A 239 4.49 31.06 -20.01
C LYS A 239 5.58 31.30 -18.96
N GLN A 240 5.73 32.54 -18.52
CA GLN A 240 6.64 32.90 -17.43
C GLN A 240 6.06 32.44 -16.08
N ASP A 241 6.11 31.13 -15.82
CA ASP A 241 5.60 30.48 -14.61
C ASP A 241 6.46 29.25 -14.24
N VAL A 242 6.21 28.67 -13.07
CA VAL A 242 6.92 27.47 -12.58
C VAL A 242 6.12 26.22 -12.93
N TYR A 243 6.76 25.31 -13.67
CA TYR A 243 6.15 24.07 -14.11
C TYR A 243 6.75 22.86 -13.39
N LEU A 244 5.93 21.81 -13.24
CA LEU A 244 6.40 20.48 -12.86
C LEU A 244 6.75 19.68 -14.12
N LEU A 245 7.76 18.81 -14.03
CA LEU A 245 8.08 17.89 -15.12
C LEU A 245 6.88 16.95 -15.38
N PRO A 246 6.50 16.72 -16.64
CA PRO A 246 5.48 15.72 -16.97
C PRO A 246 5.81 14.34 -16.39
N LYS A 247 4.85 13.68 -15.74
CA LYS A 247 5.07 12.36 -15.12
C LYS A 247 5.56 11.28 -16.09
N LYS A 248 5.21 11.38 -17.36
CA LYS A 248 5.70 10.45 -18.38
C LYS A 248 7.21 10.57 -18.59
N MET A 249 7.79 11.76 -18.41
CA MET A 249 9.23 11.97 -18.47
C MET A 249 9.91 11.43 -17.20
N ASP A 250 9.27 11.59 -16.04
CA ASP A 250 9.72 11.02 -14.77
C ASP A 250 9.79 9.47 -14.84
N GLU A 251 8.74 8.83 -15.37
CA GLU A 251 8.70 7.39 -15.61
C GLU A 251 9.70 6.93 -16.68
N TYR A 252 9.97 7.75 -17.70
CA TYR A 252 10.99 7.46 -18.69
C TYR A 252 12.40 7.50 -18.09
N VAL A 253 12.71 8.48 -17.21
CA VAL A 253 13.97 8.47 -16.47
C VAL A 253 14.09 7.19 -15.66
N ALA A 254 13.03 6.78 -14.97
CA ALA A 254 13.02 5.52 -14.25
C ALA A 254 13.31 4.32 -15.16
N SER A 255 12.71 4.27 -16.35
CA SER A 255 12.88 3.15 -17.27
C SER A 255 14.30 3.03 -17.84
N LEU A 256 14.99 4.16 -18.02
CA LEU A 256 16.38 4.18 -18.51
C LEU A 256 17.36 3.50 -17.55
N HIS A 257 17.02 3.39 -16.28
CA HIS A 257 17.89 2.78 -15.29
C HIS A 257 17.74 1.24 -15.27
N LEU A 258 16.59 0.69 -15.67
CA LEU A 258 16.25 -0.74 -15.51
C LEU A 258 17.27 -1.74 -16.08
N PRO A 259 17.86 -1.54 -17.29
CA PRO A 259 18.81 -2.51 -17.85
C PRO A 259 20.06 -2.70 -16.98
N ASN A 260 20.42 -1.71 -16.17
CA ASN A 260 21.59 -1.80 -15.30
C ASN A 260 21.34 -2.72 -14.09
N PHE A 261 20.09 -3.12 -13.81
CA PHE A 261 19.71 -3.93 -12.63
C PHE A 261 19.30 -5.35 -13.00
N ASP A 262 19.40 -5.69 -14.29
CA ASP A 262 18.73 -6.85 -14.84
C ASP A 262 17.23 -6.87 -14.45
N ALA A 263 16.64 -5.69 -14.28
CA ALA A 263 15.26 -5.54 -13.86
C ALA A 263 14.36 -5.58 -15.08
N HIS A 264 13.47 -6.56 -15.13
CA HIS A 264 12.49 -6.69 -16.19
C HIS A 264 11.18 -6.03 -15.80
N LEU A 265 10.81 -4.98 -16.53
CA LEU A 265 9.50 -4.35 -16.33
C LEU A 265 8.42 -5.27 -16.89
N THR A 266 7.49 -5.66 -16.04
CA THR A 266 6.31 -6.40 -16.51
C THR A 266 5.38 -5.44 -17.24
N GLU A 267 5.04 -5.76 -18.49
CA GLU A 267 4.08 -4.97 -19.25
C GLU A 267 2.65 -5.27 -18.81
N LEU A 268 1.83 -4.22 -18.72
CA LEU A 268 0.42 -4.40 -18.44
C LEU A 268 -0.26 -5.09 -19.63
N SER A 269 -0.97 -6.19 -19.37
CA SER A 269 -1.93 -6.74 -20.32
C SER A 269 -3.06 -5.73 -20.60
N ASP A 270 -3.79 -5.91 -21.70
CA ASP A 270 -4.93 -5.04 -22.03
C ASP A 270 -5.99 -5.05 -20.93
N GLU A 271 -6.20 -6.22 -20.34
CA GLU A 271 -7.13 -6.39 -19.23
C GLU A 271 -6.67 -5.65 -17.98
N GLN A 272 -5.38 -5.74 -17.60
CA GLN A 272 -4.83 -5.01 -16.46
C GLN A 272 -4.84 -3.49 -16.66
N ALA A 273 -4.46 -3.01 -17.85
CA ALA A 273 -4.47 -1.58 -18.17
C ALA A 273 -5.91 -1.02 -18.13
N LYS A 274 -6.85 -1.72 -18.77
CA LYS A 274 -8.29 -1.41 -18.68
C LYS A 274 -8.78 -1.52 -17.25
N TYR A 275 -8.28 -2.49 -16.49
CA TYR A 275 -8.67 -2.73 -15.12
C TYR A 275 -8.31 -1.52 -14.26
N MET A 276 -7.10 -1.00 -14.40
CA MET A 276 -6.59 0.14 -13.64
C MET A 276 -7.01 1.49 -14.24
N GLY A 277 -7.59 1.51 -15.44
CA GLY A 277 -7.92 2.75 -16.15
C GLY A 277 -6.68 3.53 -16.57
N LEU A 278 -5.61 2.81 -16.95
CA LEU A 278 -4.32 3.36 -17.33
C LEU A 278 -4.01 3.06 -18.80
N ASN A 279 -3.14 3.86 -19.40
CA ASN A 279 -2.49 3.50 -20.66
C ASN A 279 -1.34 2.52 -20.37
N LYS A 280 -1.16 1.50 -21.22
CA LYS A 280 -0.03 0.55 -21.12
C LYS A 280 1.35 1.22 -21.14
N ASN A 281 1.44 2.40 -21.75
CA ASN A 281 2.67 3.18 -21.91
C ASN A 281 2.76 4.38 -20.95
N GLY A 282 1.96 4.37 -19.89
CA GLY A 282 1.90 5.43 -18.88
C GLY A 282 1.24 6.74 -19.34
N PRO A 283 1.20 7.78 -18.48
CA PRO A 283 1.74 7.76 -17.12
C PRO A 283 0.97 6.80 -16.21
N PHE A 284 1.69 5.96 -15.48
CA PHE A 284 1.13 4.91 -14.61
C PHE A 284 0.63 5.45 -13.27
N LYS A 285 1.11 6.65 -12.89
CA LYS A 285 0.70 7.35 -11.67
C LYS A 285 0.22 8.76 -12.02
N PRO A 286 -0.74 9.33 -11.29
CA PRO A 286 -1.31 10.62 -11.66
C PRO A 286 -0.66 11.80 -10.90
N ASN A 287 -0.70 13.04 -11.43
CA ASN A 287 0.08 14.22 -10.92
C ASN A 287 0.24 14.45 -9.39
N TYR A 288 -0.81 14.58 -8.58
CA TYR A 288 -0.72 14.66 -7.10
C TYR A 288 0.02 13.48 -6.42
N TYR A 289 0.33 12.38 -7.12
CA TYR A 289 0.92 11.19 -6.53
C TYR A 289 2.33 11.52 -6.05
N ARG A 290 2.49 11.48 -4.73
CA ARG A 290 3.77 11.65 -4.06
C ARG A 290 4.39 10.28 -3.90
N TYR A 291 5.34 9.97 -4.78
CA TYR A 291 6.40 9.04 -4.44
C TYR A 291 7.06 9.59 -3.16
N ASP A 292 7.32 8.75 -2.17
CA ASP A 292 7.70 9.15 -0.81
C ASP A 292 8.56 10.43 -0.78
N ARG A 293 8.12 11.45 -0.04
CA ARG A 293 8.92 12.67 0.14
C ARG A 293 10.15 12.31 0.97
N CYS A 294 11.27 12.06 0.30
CA CYS A 294 12.58 12.06 0.94
C CYS A 294 12.86 13.48 1.44
N SER A 295 12.50 13.77 2.68
CA SER A 295 12.97 14.97 3.38
C SER A 295 14.48 14.82 3.54
N LYS A 296 15.25 15.65 2.83
CA LYS A 296 16.70 15.79 3.02
C LYS A 296 16.99 15.93 4.52
N THR A 297 17.43 14.83 5.12
CA THR A 297 18.00 14.79 6.47
C THR A 297 19.42 14.34 6.28
N THR A 298 20.34 15.30 6.34
CA THR A 298 21.77 15.09 6.34
C THR A 298 22.15 14.34 7.63
N HIS A 299 22.35 13.02 7.53
CA HIS A 299 23.00 12.24 8.57
C HIS A 299 24.18 11.47 7.97
N HIS A 300 25.36 11.73 8.53
CA HIS A 300 26.70 11.35 8.06
C HIS A 300 27.11 9.91 8.43
N ASP A 301 26.18 8.97 8.64
CA ASP A 301 26.49 7.66 9.27
C ASP A 301 26.39 6.45 8.32
N PHE A 302 26.33 6.69 7.01
CA PHE A 302 26.40 5.64 6.00
C PHE A 302 27.52 5.98 5.03
N ASP A 303 28.42 5.03 4.76
CA ASP A 303 29.21 5.02 3.54
C ASP A 303 28.22 4.92 2.37
N TYR A 304 27.74 6.07 1.92
CA TYR A 304 26.97 6.20 0.69
C TYR A 304 27.90 5.88 -0.46
N VAL A 305 27.93 4.61 -0.85
CA VAL A 305 28.35 4.28 -2.20
C VAL A 305 27.10 4.44 -3.06
N GLN A 306 26.99 5.58 -3.75
CA GLN A 306 25.92 5.84 -4.73
C GLN A 306 26.01 4.77 -5.82
N TYR A 307 25.22 3.70 -5.69
CA TYR A 307 24.88 2.81 -6.79
C TYR A 307 23.39 2.99 -7.11
N THR A 308 23.17 3.65 -8.24
CA THR A 308 21.92 4.28 -8.68
C THR A 308 20.91 3.26 -9.21
N HIS A 309 20.27 2.44 -8.37
CA HIS A 309 19.54 1.27 -8.87
C HIS A 309 18.04 1.23 -8.44
N PHE A 310 17.13 1.49 -9.41
CA PHE A 310 15.66 1.67 -9.30
C PHE A 310 14.86 0.39 -8.98
N TYR A 311 13.80 0.54 -8.18
CA TYR A 311 12.70 -0.41 -8.06
C TYR A 311 11.65 -0.20 -9.17
N CYS A 312 11.39 -1.25 -9.94
CA CYS A 312 10.04 -1.63 -10.37
C CYS A 312 9.67 -2.91 -9.60
N ASN A 313 8.40 -3.30 -9.54
CA ASN A 313 8.02 -4.59 -8.95
C ASN A 313 8.82 -5.71 -9.64
N VAL A 314 9.78 -6.28 -8.92
CA VAL A 314 10.54 -7.45 -9.33
C VAL A 314 9.75 -8.65 -8.79
N VAL A 315 9.23 -9.45 -9.71
CA VAL A 315 9.03 -10.89 -9.46
C VAL A 315 10.40 -11.53 -9.67
#